data_AF-A0A3N5I8P0-F1
#
_entry.id   AF-A0A3N5I8P0-F1
#
_cell.length_a   1.000
_cell.length_b   1.000
_cell.length_c   1.000
_cell.angle_alpha   90.00
_cell.angle_beta   90.00
_cell.angle_gamma   90.00
#
_symmetry.space_group_name_H-M   'P 1'
#
loop_
_entity.id
_entity.type
_entity.pdbx_description
1 polymer ?
#
loop_
_entity_poly.entity_id
_entity_poly.type
_entity_poly.pdbx_seq_one_letter_code
_entity_poly.pdbx_strand_id
1 'polypeptide(L)'
;MGTSVRLPARLERLVSRVAKERGATKSEVIRNVLTVLEKEDQKVRGGATPYQAMKHLIGCASGGSSDLSTETGKKFRGALLRRRTAR
;
A
#
# COMPACT_ATOMS: atom_id res chain seq x y z
N MET A 1 -0.30 -1.83 -29.99
CA MET A 1 0.17 -3.20 -30.30
C MET A 1 -0.82 -4.21 -29.77
N GLY A 2 -1.03 -5.33 -30.46
CA GLY A 2 -1.94 -6.40 -30.04
C GLY A 2 -1.19 -7.56 -29.38
N THR A 3 -1.77 -8.14 -28.33
CA THR A 3 -1.24 -9.33 -27.66
C THR A 3 -2.17 -10.52 -27.96
N SER A 4 -1.59 -11.67 -28.31
CA SER A 4 -2.34 -12.91 -28.52
C SER A 4 -2.16 -13.84 -27.32
N VAL A 5 -3.27 -14.38 -26.81
CA VAL A 5 -3.29 -15.27 -25.64
C VAL A 5 -4.19 -16.46 -25.93
N ARG A 6 -3.73 -17.67 -25.63
CA ARG A 6 -4.56 -18.88 -25.72
C ARG A 6 -5.46 -18.98 -24.51
N LEU A 7 -6.76 -19.08 -24.73
CA LEU A 7 -7.76 -19.24 -23.67
C LEU A 7 -8.21 -20.71 -23.56
N PRO A 8 -8.36 -21.25 -22.35
CA PRO A 8 -9.05 -22.52 -22.16
C PRO A 8 -10.49 -22.44 -22.71
N ALA A 9 -11.00 -23.55 -23.25
CA ALA A 9 -12.32 -23.60 -23.91
C ALA A 9 -13.46 -23.07 -23.03
N ARG A 10 -13.38 -23.30 -21.70
CA ARG A 10 -14.36 -22.76 -20.74
C ARG A 10 -14.37 -21.23 -20.71
N LEU A 11 -13.19 -20.60 -20.71
CA LEU A 11 -13.05 -19.14 -20.66
C LEU A 11 -13.51 -18.52 -21.98
N GLU A 12 -13.19 -19.13 -23.10
CA GLU A 12 -13.61 -18.64 -24.42
C GLU A 12 -15.14 -18.62 -24.56
N ARG A 13 -15.81 -19.68 -24.11
CA ARG A 13 -17.29 -19.73 -24.07
C ARG A 13 -17.86 -18.62 -23.20
N LEU A 14 -17.25 -18.38 -22.03
CA LEU A 14 -17.67 -17.34 -21.11
C LEU A 14 -17.53 -15.95 -21.74
N VAL A 15 -16.38 -15.64 -22.32
CA VAL A 15 -16.14 -14.35 -23.01
C VAL A 15 -17.12 -14.17 -24.17
N SER A 16 -17.36 -15.22 -24.95
CA SER A 16 -18.29 -15.18 -26.08
C SER A 16 -19.74 -14.93 -25.64
N ARG A 17 -20.18 -15.56 -24.56
CA ARG A 17 -21.52 -15.34 -24.00
C ARG A 17 -21.69 -13.91 -23.49
N VAL A 18 -20.73 -13.42 -22.70
CA VAL A 18 -20.77 -12.06 -22.14
C VAL A 18 -20.72 -11.00 -23.24
N ALA A 19 -19.91 -11.21 -24.27
CA ALA A 19 -19.85 -10.34 -25.44
C ALA A 19 -21.22 -10.23 -26.12
N LYS A 20 -21.91 -11.37 -26.32
CA LYS A 20 -23.24 -11.41 -26.93
C LYS A 20 -24.29 -10.72 -26.06
N GLU A 21 -24.33 -11.01 -24.75
CA GLU A 21 -25.29 -10.42 -23.81
C GLU A 21 -25.15 -8.90 -23.70
N ARG A 22 -23.93 -8.38 -23.87
CA ARG A 22 -23.63 -6.94 -23.74
C ARG A 22 -23.56 -6.20 -25.07
N GLY A 23 -23.75 -6.88 -26.21
CA GLY A 23 -23.58 -6.28 -27.53
C GLY A 23 -22.17 -5.74 -27.77
N ALA A 24 -21.14 -6.35 -27.15
CA ALA A 24 -19.76 -5.90 -27.18
C ALA A 24 -18.86 -6.92 -27.89
N THR A 25 -17.67 -6.50 -28.31
CA THR A 25 -16.67 -7.42 -28.87
C THR A 25 -15.96 -8.22 -27.77
N LYS A 26 -15.47 -9.42 -28.10
CA LYS A 26 -14.67 -10.24 -27.16
C LYS A 26 -13.48 -9.46 -26.58
N SER A 27 -12.80 -8.68 -27.43
CA SER A 27 -11.66 -7.85 -27.03
C SER A 27 -12.05 -6.72 -26.08
N GLU A 28 -13.23 -6.11 -26.23
CA GLU A 28 -13.74 -5.12 -25.26
C GLU A 28 -14.05 -5.75 -23.91
N VAL A 29 -14.68 -6.92 -23.91
CA VAL A 29 -14.93 -7.66 -22.66
C VAL A 29 -13.63 -7.95 -21.93
N ILE A 30 -12.61 -8.45 -22.63
CA ILE A 30 -11.29 -8.74 -22.03
C ILE A 30 -10.63 -7.46 -21.52
N ARG A 31 -10.62 -6.37 -22.30
CA ARG A 31 -10.06 -5.08 -21.87
C ARG A 31 -10.73 -4.57 -20.61
N ASN A 32 -12.06 -4.59 -20.56
CA ASN A 32 -12.81 -4.11 -19.41
C ASN A 32 -12.49 -4.90 -18.13
N VAL A 33 -12.39 -6.23 -18.24
CA VAL A 33 -12.00 -7.09 -17.10
C VAL A 33 -10.59 -6.74 -16.61
N LEU A 34 -9.63 -6.56 -17.52
CA LEU A 34 -8.26 -6.17 -17.15
C LEU A 34 -8.21 -4.81 -16.47
N THR A 35 -8.99 -3.83 -16.94
CA THR A 35 -9.10 -2.52 -16.29
C THR A 35 -9.71 -2.60 -14.88
N VAL A 36 -10.67 -3.50 -14.66
CA VAL A 36 -11.22 -3.74 -13.31
C VAL A 36 -10.16 -4.34 -12.40
N LEU A 37 -9.42 -5.35 -12.88
CA LEU A 37 -8.32 -5.96 -12.13
C LEU A 37 -7.21 -4.97 -11.80
N GLU A 38 -6.86 -4.07 -12.72
CA GLU A 38 -5.88 -3.00 -12.48
C GLU A 38 -6.35 -2.07 -11.36
N LYS A 39 -7.62 -1.66 -11.36
CA LYS A 39 -8.18 -0.81 -10.29
C LYS A 39 -8.20 -1.52 -8.94
N GLU A 40 -8.45 -2.83 -8.92
CA GLU A 40 -8.39 -3.63 -7.69
C GLU A 40 -6.95 -3.77 -7.18
N ASP A 41 -5.99 -4.05 -8.07
CA ASP A 41 -4.57 -4.11 -7.70
C ASP A 41 -4.06 -2.74 -7.22
N GLN A 42 -4.49 -1.64 -7.85
CA GLN A 42 -4.20 -0.28 -7.36
C GLN A 42 -4.84 0.01 -6.00
N LYS A 43 -5.99 -0.56 -5.65
CA LYS A 43 -6.55 -0.40 -4.30
C LYS A 43 -5.73 -1.18 -3.27
N VAL A 44 -5.27 -2.38 -3.62
CA VAL A 44 -4.46 -3.23 -2.73
C VAL A 44 -3.03 -2.68 -2.57
N ARG A 45 -2.43 -2.17 -3.64
CA ARG A 45 -1.07 -1.62 -3.66
C ARG A 45 -1.00 -0.12 -3.41
N GLY A 46 -2.10 0.61 -3.61
CA GLY A 46 -2.18 2.07 -3.52
C GLY A 46 -2.59 2.60 -2.15
N GLY A 47 -2.75 1.72 -1.15
CA GLY A 47 -2.57 2.16 0.23
C GLY A 47 -1.15 2.70 0.35
N ALA A 48 -1.00 3.99 0.68
CA ALA A 48 0.32 4.55 0.94
C ALA A 48 1.04 3.64 1.92
N THR A 49 2.18 3.10 1.51
CA THR A 49 3.00 2.29 2.44
C THR A 49 3.24 3.13 3.69
N PRO A 50 3.40 2.54 4.89
CA PRO A 50 3.66 3.31 6.10
C PRO A 50 4.78 4.35 5.91
N TYR A 51 5.81 4.00 5.15
CA TYR A 51 6.86 4.92 4.72
C TYR A 51 6.33 6.09 3.88
N GLN A 52 5.57 5.84 2.81
CA GLN A 52 5.00 6.90 1.96
C GLN A 52 4.03 7.81 2.73
N ALA A 53 3.21 7.22 3.62
CA ALA A 53 2.30 7.96 4.47
C ALA A 53 3.05 8.90 5.43
N MET A 54 4.22 8.48 5.93
CA MET A 54 5.00 9.24 6.92
C MET A 54 6.16 10.05 6.29
N LYS A 55 6.39 9.95 4.97
CA LYS A 55 7.53 10.58 4.28
C LYS A 55 7.61 12.09 4.52
N HIS A 56 6.46 12.76 4.58
CA HIS A 56 6.37 14.20 4.85
C HIS A 56 6.75 14.60 6.28
N LEU A 57 6.80 13.64 7.21
CA LEU A 57 7.27 13.84 8.59
C LEU A 57 8.79 13.68 8.71
N ILE A 58 9.44 13.01 7.76
CA ILE A 58 10.89 12.84 7.79
C ILE A 58 11.54 14.19 7.50
N GLY A 59 12.27 14.72 8.49
CA GLY A 59 12.90 16.04 8.41
C GLY A 59 11.98 17.21 8.77
N CYS A 60 10.72 16.97 9.15
CA CYS A 60 9.84 18.04 9.66
C CYS A 60 10.24 18.49 11.07
N ALA A 61 11.04 17.69 11.77
CA ALA A 61 11.56 17.99 13.09
C ALA A 61 13.09 17.93 13.06
N SER A 62 13.73 18.96 13.62
CA SER A 62 15.16 18.95 13.90
C SER A 62 15.42 18.16 15.17
N GLY A 63 16.36 17.21 15.11
CA GLY A 63 16.87 16.57 16.32
C GLY A 63 17.55 17.60 17.22
N GLY A 64 17.54 17.36 18.53
CA GLY A 64 18.40 18.11 19.44
C GLY A 64 19.85 17.66 19.34
N SER A 65 20.69 18.08 20.28
CA SER A 65 22.12 17.78 20.27
C SER A 65 22.42 16.27 20.20
N SER A 66 23.50 15.90 19.53
CA SER A 66 23.88 14.48 19.33
C SER A 66 24.21 13.74 20.62
N ASP A 67 24.42 14.47 21.71
CA ASP A 67 24.70 13.95 23.05
C ASP A 67 23.44 13.66 23.88
N LEU A 68 22.23 13.92 23.37
CA LEU A 68 20.98 13.72 24.12
C LEU A 68 20.80 12.29 24.65
N SER A 69 21.36 11.29 23.96
CA SER A 69 21.26 9.87 24.35
C SER A 69 22.38 9.38 25.28
N THR A 70 23.46 10.15 25.45
CA THR A 70 24.69 9.68 26.14
C THR A 70 24.48 9.38 27.62
N GLU A 71 23.54 10.06 28.28
CA GLU A 71 23.27 9.90 29.71
C GLU A 71 21.85 9.41 30.03
N THR A 72 21.17 8.80 29.06
CA THR A 72 19.77 8.36 29.21
C THR A 72 19.57 7.50 30.47
N GLY A 73 20.45 6.53 30.71
CA GLY A 73 20.35 5.65 31.90
C GLY A 73 20.49 6.38 33.24
N LYS A 74 21.45 7.32 33.34
CA LYS A 74 21.65 8.13 34.55
C LYS A 74 20.47 9.06 34.80
N LYS A 75 20.03 9.77 33.76
CA LYS A 75 18.89 10.71 33.83
C LYS A 75 17.58 9.98 34.15
N PHE A 76 17.36 8.80 33.55
CA PHE A 76 16.21 7.95 33.83
C PHE A 76 16.20 7.46 35.28
N ARG A 77 17.33 6.93 35.77
CA ARG A 77 17.47 6.53 37.18
C ARG A 77 17.20 7.70 38.14
N GLY A 78 17.70 8.90 37.84
CA GLY A 78 17.42 10.09 38.63
C GLY A 78 15.93 10.47 38.65
N ALA A 79 15.24 10.37 37.51
CA ALA A 79 13.79 10.58 37.43
C ALA A 79 13.00 9.57 38.28
N LEU A 80 13.39 8.29 38.24
CA LEU A 80 12.76 7.25 39.06
C LEU A 80 12.95 7.49 40.57
N LEU A 81 14.15 7.88 40.99
CA LEU A 81 14.44 8.19 42.40
C LEU A 81 13.63 9.40 42.87
N ARG A 82 13.58 10.49 42.08
CA ARG A 82 12.76 11.67 42.39
C ARG A 82 11.28 11.35 42.54
N ARG A 83 10.75 10.48 41.68
CA ARG A 83 9.35 10.02 41.77
C ARG A 83 9.09 9.18 43.02
N ARG A 84 10.08 8.41 43.48
CA ARG A 84 9.98 7.61 44.71
C ARG A 84 10.02 8.47 45.98
N THR A 85 10.78 9.56 45.98
CA THR A 85 10.89 10.48 47.13
C THR A 85 9.82 11.56 47.17
N ALA A 86 9.14 11.84 46.05
CA ALA A 86 7.99 12.75 45.97
C ALA A 86 6.66 12.09 46.38
N ARG A 87 6.72 10.87 46.93
CA ARG A 87 5.59 10.07 47.40
C ARG A 87 5.80 9.78 48.88
#